data_AF-X1BEF7-F1
#
_entry.id   AF-X1BEF7-F1
#
_cell.length_a   1.000
_cell.length_b   1.000
_cell.length_c   1.000
_cell.angle_alpha   90.00
_cell.angle_beta   90.00
_cell.angle_gamma   90.00
#
_symmetry.space_group_name_H-M   'P 1'
#
loop_
_entity.id
_entity.type
_entity.pdbx_description
1 polymer ?
#
loop_
_entity_poly.entity_id
_entity_poly.type
_entity_poly.pdbx_seq_one_letter_code
_entity_poly.pdbx_strand_id
1 'polypeptide(L)'
;LGASNTGNQFSYQVYVSNYPIVLTDNTFHVSSMKSGPLAGDELVLFKSNMLSFPGTSAGYIRQEFPNQFLSAFPTFTFYTPTLYFTVVIEDTVNVDFTKSIGMSLYIAVETTECDPVQHGMGMIQEFSQNNAMLLRNQGVMITQAKIKSALPMWNIGGQRPQIMSSNDINTLGQQWYYSTAGYGEGETMSSSALVRSGLDAARKMNPSTDAFGDASQEIPDWFKAIAKPFAGIEGGAIRPQAPPLKFADNGNVLMF
;
A
#
# COMPACT_ATOMS: atom_id res chain seq x y z
N LEU A 1 -22.40 9.94 -39.55
CA LEU A 1 -21.15 10.67 -39.87
C LEU A 1 -20.83 10.45 -41.34
N GLY A 2 -21.23 11.38 -42.20
CA GLY A 2 -21.01 11.29 -43.64
C GLY A 2 -19.87 12.20 -44.08
N ALA A 3 -18.97 11.61 -44.87
CA ALA A 3 -18.14 12.19 -45.94
C ALA A 3 -17.21 13.41 -45.66
N SER A 4 -15.93 13.19 -45.99
CA SER A 4 -14.77 14.10 -46.05
C SER A 4 -14.31 14.76 -44.76
N ASN A 5 -13.25 14.21 -44.18
CA ASN A 5 -12.42 14.92 -43.21
C ASN A 5 -11.24 15.53 -43.97
N THR A 6 -11.36 16.81 -44.34
CA THR A 6 -10.46 17.47 -45.30
C THR A 6 -9.27 18.18 -44.63
N GLY A 7 -9.08 18.02 -43.31
CA GLY A 7 -7.96 18.67 -42.62
C GLY A 7 -7.68 18.27 -41.17
N ASN A 8 -8.61 17.64 -40.46
CA ASN A 8 -8.46 17.40 -39.01
C ASN A 8 -8.44 15.90 -38.69
N GLN A 9 -7.87 15.51 -37.56
CA GLN A 9 -8.02 14.14 -37.06
C GLN A 9 -9.16 14.13 -36.05
N PHE A 10 -10.07 13.19 -36.22
CA PHE A 10 -11.24 13.05 -35.38
C PHE A 10 -11.35 11.60 -34.92
N SER A 11 -11.50 11.39 -33.62
CA SER A 11 -11.72 10.08 -33.04
C SER A 11 -12.94 10.09 -32.14
N TYR A 12 -13.59 8.94 -32.05
CA TYR A 12 -14.45 8.65 -30.92
C TYR A 12 -14.15 7.26 -30.37
N GLN A 13 -14.33 7.10 -29.07
CA GLN A 13 -14.20 5.84 -28.35
C GLN A 13 -15.48 5.65 -27.53
N VAL A 14 -16.15 4.53 -27.75
CA VAL A 14 -17.40 4.15 -27.08
C VAL A 14 -17.11 2.99 -26.16
N TYR A 15 -17.59 3.08 -24.93
CA TYR A 15 -17.42 2.07 -23.90
C TYR A 15 -18.75 1.72 -23.26
N VAL A 16 -18.92 0.43 -22.97
CA VAL A 16 -19.90 -0.07 -21.99
C VAL A 16 -19.12 -0.76 -20.88
N SER A 17 -19.34 -0.33 -19.66
CA SER A 17 -18.58 -0.81 -18.49
C SER A 17 -19.41 -0.79 -17.21
N ASN A 18 -18.99 -1.58 -16.24
CA ASN A 18 -19.65 -1.69 -14.93
C ASN A 18 -19.42 -0.46 -14.04
N TYR A 19 -18.34 0.27 -14.33
CA TYR A 19 -17.90 1.46 -13.62
C TYR A 19 -17.59 2.60 -14.59
N PRO A 20 -17.60 3.86 -14.13
CA PRO A 20 -17.25 5.00 -14.98
C PRO A 20 -15.81 4.87 -15.47
N ILE A 21 -15.62 5.10 -16.77
CA ILE A 21 -14.30 5.03 -17.41
C ILE A 21 -13.47 6.25 -17.07
N VAL A 22 -12.23 6.01 -16.67
CA VAL A 22 -11.19 7.04 -16.55
C VAL A 22 -10.26 6.93 -17.76
N LEU A 23 -10.02 8.04 -18.44
CA LEU A 23 -9.05 8.10 -19.54
C LEU A 23 -7.64 7.81 -19.02
N THR A 24 -6.90 6.98 -19.75
CA THR A 24 -5.51 6.68 -19.42
C THR A 24 -4.58 7.60 -20.19
N ASP A 25 -3.35 7.77 -19.70
CA ASP A 25 -2.34 8.57 -20.40
C ASP A 25 -1.81 7.93 -21.69
N ASN A 26 -2.30 6.74 -22.04
CA ASN A 26 -1.95 6.04 -23.27
C ASN A 26 -2.41 6.82 -24.50
N THR A 27 -1.54 6.90 -25.50
CA THR A 27 -1.85 7.55 -26.78
C THR A 27 -2.73 6.65 -27.64
N PHE A 28 -3.86 7.16 -28.13
CA PHE A 28 -4.76 6.40 -29.03
C PHE A 28 -4.26 6.42 -30.49
N HIS A 29 -3.88 7.60 -31.01
CA HIS A 29 -3.37 7.77 -32.37
C HIS A 29 -2.25 8.82 -32.44
N VAL A 30 -2.54 10.03 -31.95
CA VAL A 30 -1.58 11.13 -31.78
C VAL A 30 -1.55 11.56 -30.32
N SER A 31 -0.45 12.19 -29.87
CA SER A 31 -0.20 12.49 -28.45
C SER A 31 -1.31 13.28 -27.74
N SER A 32 -2.10 14.06 -28.46
CA SER A 32 -3.26 14.79 -27.94
C SER A 32 -4.52 13.94 -27.77
N MET A 33 -4.59 12.76 -28.40
CA MET A 33 -5.69 11.81 -28.29
C MET A 33 -5.34 10.73 -27.27
N LYS A 34 -6.12 10.69 -26.18
CA LYS A 34 -5.94 9.80 -25.05
C LYS A 34 -6.85 8.58 -25.19
N SER A 35 -6.31 7.41 -24.90
CA SER A 35 -7.03 6.16 -24.95
C SER A 35 -7.65 5.86 -23.59
N GLY A 36 -8.91 5.41 -23.57
CA GLY A 36 -9.45 4.73 -22.38
C GLY A 36 -8.88 3.31 -22.25
N PRO A 37 -9.38 2.52 -21.27
CA PRO A 37 -8.90 1.17 -21.03
C PRO A 37 -9.03 0.26 -22.26
N LEU A 38 -8.20 -0.79 -22.29
CA LEU A 38 -8.16 -1.74 -23.40
C LEU A 38 -9.39 -2.64 -23.37
N ALA A 39 -9.72 -3.24 -24.52
CA ALA A 39 -10.86 -4.16 -24.64
C ALA A 39 -10.66 -5.50 -23.89
N GLY A 40 -9.41 -5.81 -23.48
CA GLY A 40 -9.10 -6.99 -22.66
C GLY A 40 -9.20 -6.73 -21.16
N ASP A 41 -9.71 -5.56 -20.76
CA ASP A 41 -10.01 -5.29 -19.36
C ASP A 41 -11.36 -5.94 -18.99
N GLU A 42 -11.40 -6.64 -17.86
CA GLU A 42 -12.58 -7.39 -17.42
C GLU A 42 -13.79 -6.48 -17.14
N LEU A 43 -13.55 -5.20 -16.82
CA LEU A 43 -14.61 -4.23 -16.56
C LEU A 43 -15.18 -3.60 -17.84
N VAL A 44 -14.59 -3.86 -19.00
CA VAL A 44 -15.02 -3.33 -20.30
C VAL A 44 -15.79 -4.40 -21.05
N LEU A 45 -17.11 -4.29 -21.04
CA LEU A 45 -18.02 -5.23 -21.71
C LEU A 45 -18.11 -4.99 -23.21
N PHE A 46 -17.94 -3.74 -23.64
CA PHE A 46 -17.92 -3.35 -25.03
C PHE A 46 -16.99 -2.16 -25.23
N LYS A 47 -16.21 -2.21 -26.31
CA LYS A 47 -15.37 -1.11 -26.78
C LYS A 47 -15.48 -0.98 -28.29
N SER A 48 -15.80 0.23 -28.78
CA SER A 48 -15.68 0.55 -30.20
C SER A 48 -14.96 1.86 -30.40
N ASN A 49 -13.96 1.84 -31.27
CA ASN A 49 -13.17 2.99 -31.61
C ASN A 49 -13.31 3.30 -33.09
N MET A 50 -13.47 4.58 -33.42
CA MET A 50 -13.37 5.07 -34.78
C MET A 50 -12.32 6.15 -34.86
N LEU A 51 -11.45 6.04 -35.85
CA LEU A 51 -10.50 7.08 -36.22
C LEU A 51 -10.78 7.55 -37.65
N SER A 52 -10.87 8.86 -37.82
CA SER A 52 -10.88 9.55 -39.10
C SER A 52 -9.62 10.40 -39.19
N PHE A 53 -8.81 10.17 -40.22
CA PHE A 53 -7.58 10.91 -40.46
C PHE A 53 -7.54 11.48 -41.89
N PRO A 54 -6.96 12.67 -42.09
CA PRO A 54 -6.79 13.26 -43.41
C PRO A 54 -5.56 12.68 -44.12
N GLY A 55 -5.54 12.63 -45.45
CA GLY A 55 -4.37 12.24 -46.24
C GLY A 55 -4.70 11.60 -47.61
N THR A 56 -3.66 11.15 -48.33
CA THR A 56 -3.77 10.49 -49.66
C THR A 56 -4.55 9.17 -49.60
N SER A 57 -4.64 8.57 -48.40
CA SER A 57 -5.49 7.42 -48.07
C SER A 57 -6.51 7.82 -46.99
N ALA A 58 -7.18 8.96 -47.16
CA ALA A 58 -8.24 9.40 -46.26
C ALA A 58 -9.25 8.26 -46.05
N GLY A 59 -9.44 7.86 -44.80
CA GLY A 59 -10.21 6.68 -44.47
C GLY A 59 -10.78 6.73 -43.06
N TYR A 60 -11.70 5.79 -42.82
CA TYR A 60 -12.25 5.54 -41.49
C TYR A 60 -11.79 4.15 -41.07
N ILE A 61 -11.11 4.07 -39.94
CA ILE A 61 -10.80 2.79 -39.31
C ILE A 61 -11.76 2.65 -38.14
N ARG A 62 -12.58 1.62 -38.19
CA ARG A 62 -13.47 1.24 -37.09
C ARG A 62 -13.01 -0.10 -36.54
N GLN A 63 -12.85 -0.15 -35.23
CA GLN A 63 -12.60 -1.37 -34.48
C GLN A 63 -13.69 -1.53 -33.44
N GLU A 64 -14.14 -2.75 -33.23
CA GLU A 64 -15.15 -3.08 -32.23
C GLU A 64 -14.81 -4.40 -31.56
N PHE A 65 -15.08 -4.45 -30.26
CA PHE A 65 -14.97 -5.63 -29.43
C PHE A 65 -16.14 -5.64 -28.44
N PRO A 66 -16.87 -6.75 -28.29
CA PRO A 66 -16.87 -7.92 -29.16
C PRO A 66 -17.22 -7.57 -30.61
N ASN A 67 -16.77 -8.39 -31.57
CA ASN A 67 -17.23 -8.23 -32.97
C ASN A 67 -18.66 -8.75 -33.12
N GLN A 68 -19.33 -8.39 -34.22
CA GLN A 68 -20.74 -8.77 -34.47
C GLN A 68 -21.02 -10.28 -34.42
N PHE A 69 -20.02 -11.12 -34.72
CA PHE A 69 -20.17 -12.59 -34.68
C PHE A 69 -20.03 -13.17 -33.27
N LEU A 70 -19.12 -12.62 -32.46
CA LEU A 70 -18.85 -13.05 -31.09
C LEU A 70 -19.86 -12.48 -30.09
N SER A 71 -20.54 -11.38 -30.44
CA SER A 71 -21.58 -10.75 -29.61
C SER A 71 -22.84 -11.59 -29.43
N ALA A 72 -23.01 -12.69 -30.18
CA ALA A 72 -24.18 -13.56 -30.09
C ALA A 72 -24.15 -14.52 -28.89
N PHE A 73 -22.99 -14.69 -28.24
CA PHE A 73 -22.85 -15.52 -27.05
C PHE A 73 -22.48 -14.63 -25.84
N PRO A 74 -23.08 -14.85 -24.65
CA PRO A 74 -22.75 -14.08 -23.47
C PRO A 74 -21.30 -14.37 -23.08
N THR A 75 -20.43 -13.39 -23.28
CA THR A 75 -18.97 -13.50 -23.07
C THR A 75 -18.53 -12.94 -21.72
N PHE A 76 -19.38 -12.14 -21.07
CA PHE A 76 -19.05 -11.46 -19.82
C PHE A 76 -20.21 -11.55 -18.84
N THR A 77 -19.89 -11.89 -17.60
CA THR A 77 -20.80 -11.78 -16.47
C THR A 77 -20.34 -10.63 -15.59
N PHE A 78 -21.29 -9.89 -15.04
CA PHE A 78 -21.01 -8.81 -14.11
C PHE A 78 -21.97 -8.86 -12.92
N TYR A 79 -21.51 -8.38 -11.78
CA TYR A 79 -22.25 -8.45 -10.50
C TYR A 79 -22.79 -7.08 -10.08
N THR A 80 -22.20 -5.97 -10.50
CA THR A 80 -22.74 -4.64 -10.21
C THR A 80 -24.08 -4.38 -10.92
N PRO A 81 -25.06 -3.77 -10.24
CA PRO A 81 -26.38 -3.49 -10.82
C PRO A 81 -26.40 -2.27 -11.76
N THR A 82 -25.24 -1.69 -12.08
CA THR A 82 -25.12 -0.46 -12.88
C THR A 82 -24.23 -0.67 -14.08
N LEU A 83 -24.67 -0.18 -15.24
CA LEU A 83 -23.86 -0.09 -16.45
C LEU A 83 -23.72 1.37 -16.87
N TYR A 84 -22.52 1.72 -17.30
CA TYR A 84 -22.17 3.04 -17.80
C TYR A 84 -21.95 2.95 -19.31
N PHE A 85 -22.65 3.80 -20.05
CA PHE A 85 -22.39 4.06 -21.45
C PHE A 85 -21.57 5.34 -21.56
N THR A 86 -20.31 5.21 -21.95
CA THR A 86 -19.38 6.34 -22.03
C THR A 86 -18.96 6.57 -23.47
N VAL A 87 -19.06 7.82 -23.94
CA VAL A 87 -18.59 8.23 -25.26
C VAL A 87 -17.53 9.31 -25.06
N VAL A 88 -16.33 9.02 -25.55
CA VAL A 88 -15.20 9.95 -25.57
C VAL A 88 -15.05 10.43 -26.99
N ILE A 89 -15.03 11.74 -27.18
CA ILE A 89 -14.89 12.35 -28.50
C ILE A 89 -13.67 13.26 -28.44
N GLU A 90 -12.78 13.11 -29.42
CA GLU A 90 -11.55 13.88 -29.48
C GLU A 90 -11.37 14.45 -30.90
N ASP A 91 -11.05 15.74 -30.95
CA ASP A 91 -10.68 16.47 -32.16
C ASP A 91 -9.34 17.16 -31.88
N THR A 92 -8.38 17.02 -32.78
CA THR A 92 -7.03 17.57 -32.58
C THR A 92 -6.95 19.08 -32.78
N VAL A 93 -7.94 19.69 -33.42
CA VAL A 93 -7.89 21.10 -33.85
C VAL A 93 -9.05 21.90 -33.27
N ASN A 94 -10.25 21.33 -33.21
CA ASN A 94 -11.41 22.03 -32.70
C ASN A 94 -11.60 21.74 -31.21
N VAL A 95 -11.61 22.80 -30.40
CA VAL A 95 -11.96 22.72 -28.97
C VAL A 95 -13.49 22.64 -28.79
N ASP A 96 -14.24 23.22 -29.73
CA ASP A 96 -15.71 23.22 -29.70
C ASP A 96 -16.30 22.10 -30.54
N PHE A 97 -17.08 21.24 -29.88
CA PHE A 97 -17.74 20.13 -30.52
C PHE A 97 -19.05 20.57 -31.20
N THR A 98 -19.00 20.79 -32.52
CA THR A 98 -20.12 21.31 -33.33
C THR A 98 -20.87 20.22 -34.13
N LYS A 99 -20.50 18.95 -33.98
CA LYS A 99 -21.09 17.84 -34.76
C LYS A 99 -22.25 17.21 -33.98
N SER A 100 -23.37 16.93 -34.66
CA SER A 100 -24.45 16.12 -34.07
C SER A 100 -24.09 14.64 -34.17
N ILE A 101 -24.01 13.97 -33.02
CA ILE A 101 -23.76 12.53 -32.92
C ILE A 101 -24.98 11.88 -32.29
N GLY A 102 -25.63 10.99 -33.05
CA GLY A 102 -26.61 10.04 -32.53
C GLY A 102 -25.95 8.68 -32.40
N MET A 103 -25.98 8.11 -31.19
CA MET A 103 -25.57 6.74 -30.92
C MET A 103 -26.67 6.03 -30.15
N SER A 104 -26.96 4.79 -30.52
CA SER A 104 -27.90 3.93 -29.82
C SER A 104 -27.21 2.62 -29.48
N LEU A 105 -27.49 2.10 -28.30
CA LEU A 105 -27.00 0.81 -27.83
C LEU A 105 -28.18 -0.13 -27.60
N TYR A 106 -28.05 -1.35 -28.11
CA TYR A 106 -28.96 -2.45 -27.79
C TYR A 106 -28.22 -3.44 -26.90
N ILE A 107 -28.82 -3.79 -25.76
CA ILE A 107 -28.27 -4.76 -24.81
C ILE A 107 -29.32 -5.82 -24.53
N ALA A 108 -28.94 -7.08 -24.68
CA ALA A 108 -29.68 -8.21 -24.13
C ALA A 108 -28.96 -8.67 -22.87
N VAL A 109 -29.67 -8.71 -21.73
CA VAL A 109 -29.13 -9.14 -20.44
C VAL A 109 -29.88 -10.38 -19.99
N GLU A 110 -29.14 -11.43 -19.65
CA GLU A 110 -29.67 -12.60 -18.96
C GLU A 110 -29.39 -12.47 -17.47
N THR A 111 -30.44 -12.49 -16.66
CA THR A 111 -30.35 -12.42 -15.20
C THR A 111 -30.56 -13.79 -14.60
N THR A 112 -29.60 -14.27 -13.83
CA THR A 112 -29.67 -15.55 -13.11
C THR A 112 -29.57 -15.34 -11.61
N GLU A 113 -30.26 -16.16 -10.83
CA GLU A 113 -30.14 -16.13 -9.38
C GLU A 113 -28.74 -16.61 -8.96
N CYS A 114 -28.09 -15.85 -8.08
CA CYS A 114 -26.74 -16.10 -7.60
C CYS A 114 -26.73 -16.14 -6.08
N ASP A 115 -25.88 -16.98 -5.49
CA ASP A 115 -25.70 -17.03 -4.04
C ASP A 115 -25.19 -15.67 -3.50
N PRO A 116 -25.70 -15.15 -2.37
CA PRO A 116 -25.27 -13.86 -1.84
C PRO A 116 -23.78 -13.73 -1.59
N VAL A 117 -23.08 -14.83 -1.28
CA VAL A 117 -21.61 -14.81 -1.08
C VAL A 117 -20.91 -14.58 -2.40
N GLN A 118 -21.30 -15.31 -3.45
CA GLN A 118 -20.72 -15.14 -4.80
C GLN A 118 -20.99 -13.74 -5.33
N HIS A 119 -22.22 -13.23 -5.19
CA HIS A 119 -22.57 -11.87 -5.60
C HIS A 119 -21.75 -10.82 -4.85
N GLY A 120 -21.62 -10.95 -3.53
CA GLY A 120 -20.82 -10.03 -2.70
C GLY A 120 -19.34 -10.05 -3.06
N MET A 121 -18.75 -11.23 -3.26
CA MET A 121 -17.35 -11.36 -3.68
C MET A 121 -17.12 -10.78 -5.07
N GLY A 122 -18.02 -11.05 -6.02
CA GLY A 122 -17.96 -10.51 -7.38
C GLY A 122 -17.98 -8.98 -7.40
N MET A 123 -18.90 -8.35 -6.66
CA MET A 123 -18.94 -6.90 -6.54
C MET A 123 -17.65 -6.29 -5.97
N ILE A 124 -17.07 -6.93 -4.93
CA ILE A 124 -15.81 -6.45 -4.33
C ILE A 124 -14.65 -6.59 -5.31
N GLN A 125 -14.60 -7.68 -6.07
CA GLN A 125 -13.58 -7.88 -7.11
C GLN A 125 -13.66 -6.78 -8.17
N GLU A 126 -14.86 -6.54 -8.71
CA GLU A 126 -15.06 -5.51 -9.74
C GLU A 126 -14.71 -4.10 -9.21
N PHE A 127 -15.10 -3.80 -7.97
CA PHE A 127 -14.73 -2.54 -7.30
C PHE A 127 -13.22 -2.39 -7.11
N SER A 128 -12.55 -3.46 -6.67
CA SER A 128 -11.10 -3.45 -6.45
C SER A 128 -10.33 -3.27 -7.76
N GLN A 129 -10.76 -3.91 -8.84
CA GLN A 129 -10.15 -3.77 -10.16
C GLN A 129 -10.26 -2.34 -10.68
N ASN A 130 -11.43 -1.70 -10.53
CA ASN A 130 -11.61 -0.30 -10.93
C ASN A 130 -10.66 0.64 -10.16
N ASN A 131 -10.54 0.46 -8.85
CA ASN A 131 -9.60 1.26 -8.05
C ASN A 131 -8.14 1.07 -8.48
N ALA A 132 -7.76 -0.16 -8.86
CA ALA A 132 -6.42 -0.43 -9.38
C ALA A 132 -6.14 0.31 -10.70
N MET A 133 -7.16 0.53 -11.54
CA MET A 133 -7.00 1.34 -12.76
C MET A 133 -6.79 2.82 -12.47
N LEU A 134 -7.47 3.38 -11.47
CA LEU A 134 -7.26 4.76 -11.01
C LEU A 134 -5.83 4.96 -10.49
N LEU A 135 -5.29 3.98 -9.76
CA LEU A 135 -3.88 3.93 -9.36
C LEU A 135 -2.91 3.85 -10.54
N ARG A 136 -3.24 3.08 -11.60
CA ARG A 136 -2.45 3.03 -12.84
C ARG A 136 -2.44 4.40 -13.54
N ASN A 137 -3.55 5.13 -13.56
CA ASN A 137 -3.63 6.46 -14.17
C ASN A 137 -2.89 7.53 -13.35
N GLN A 138 -2.91 7.44 -12.03
CA GLN A 138 -2.17 8.36 -11.15
C GLN A 138 -0.68 8.06 -11.04
N GLY A 139 -0.21 6.99 -11.69
CA GLY A 139 1.20 6.72 -11.96
C GLY A 139 2.12 7.15 -10.84
N VAL A 140 1.93 6.65 -9.61
CA VAL A 140 2.95 6.83 -8.58
C VAL A 140 4.12 5.92 -8.98
N MET A 141 5.00 6.46 -9.81
CA MET A 141 6.31 5.90 -10.08
C MET A 141 7.09 5.96 -8.77
N ILE A 142 7.06 4.86 -8.03
CA ILE A 142 7.90 4.68 -6.86
C ILE A 142 9.33 4.50 -7.40
N THR A 143 10.09 5.60 -7.41
CA THR A 143 11.51 5.58 -7.80
C THR A 143 12.27 4.52 -7.00
N GLN A 144 13.33 3.94 -7.57
CA GLN A 144 14.13 2.89 -6.90
C GLN A 144 14.63 3.33 -5.50
N ALA A 145 14.79 4.63 -5.26
CA ALA A 145 15.08 5.19 -3.95
C ALA A 145 13.97 4.95 -2.90
N LYS A 146 12.69 4.97 -3.29
CA LYS A 146 11.56 4.60 -2.42
C LYS A 146 11.36 3.07 -2.29
N ILE A 147 11.82 2.27 -3.26
CA ILE A 147 11.72 0.80 -3.22
C ILE A 147 12.75 0.16 -2.27
N LYS A 148 13.84 0.86 -1.93
CA LYS A 148 14.89 0.33 -1.03
C LYS A 148 14.43 0.07 0.42
N SER A 149 13.22 0.49 0.80
CA SER A 149 12.62 0.17 2.12
C SER A 149 11.26 -0.53 2.03
N ALA A 150 10.80 -0.91 0.85
CA ALA A 150 9.55 -1.66 0.67
C ALA A 150 9.82 -3.17 0.80
N LEU A 151 10.02 -3.64 2.03
CA LEU A 151 9.88 -5.06 2.35
C LEU A 151 8.41 -5.46 2.12
N PRO A 152 8.10 -6.68 1.65
CA PRO A 152 6.72 -7.10 1.41
C PRO A 152 5.89 -6.97 2.69
N MET A 153 4.83 -6.15 2.62
CA MET A 153 3.96 -5.74 3.73
C MET A 153 3.18 -6.88 4.41
N TRP A 154 3.41 -8.13 4.05
CA TRP A 154 2.86 -9.29 4.74
C TRP A 154 3.44 -9.47 6.15
N ASN A 155 4.66 -8.99 6.45
CA ASN A 155 5.27 -9.19 7.77
C ASN A 155 5.42 -7.95 8.65
N ILE A 156 5.18 -6.73 8.14
CA ILE A 156 5.42 -5.49 8.93
C ILE A 156 4.41 -4.41 8.54
N GLY A 157 3.20 -4.52 9.09
CA GLY A 157 2.19 -3.47 9.04
C GLY A 157 2.26 -2.57 10.27
N GLY A 158 2.56 -1.29 10.06
CA GLY A 158 2.43 -0.20 11.03
C GLY A 158 3.75 0.36 11.53
N GLN A 159 3.94 1.68 11.41
CA GLN A 159 4.89 2.39 12.26
C GLN A 159 4.50 2.13 13.71
N ARG A 160 5.20 1.21 14.37
CA ARG A 160 5.09 1.07 15.83
C ARG A 160 5.90 2.22 16.43
N PRO A 161 5.34 3.02 17.36
CA PRO A 161 6.13 3.93 18.17
C PRO A 161 7.18 3.09 18.89
N GLN A 162 8.42 3.13 18.40
CA GLN A 162 9.51 2.41 19.03
C GLN A 162 9.87 3.20 20.30
N ILE A 163 9.64 2.58 21.46
CA ILE A 163 10.02 3.11 22.77
C ILE A 163 11.54 2.91 22.95
N MET A 164 12.33 3.54 22.07
CA MET A 164 13.79 3.37 22.04
C MET A 164 14.44 4.46 22.90
N SER A 165 15.30 4.06 23.83
CA SER A 165 16.44 4.90 24.22
C SER A 165 17.48 4.83 23.10
N SER A 166 18.18 5.94 22.87
CA SER A 166 19.22 6.17 21.86
C SER A 166 20.03 4.95 21.40
N ASN A 167 20.31 4.89 20.10
CA ASN A 167 20.94 3.76 19.42
C ASN A 167 22.47 3.84 19.34
N ASP A 168 23.12 4.94 19.76
CA ASP A 168 24.48 5.18 19.32
C ASP A 168 25.59 4.59 20.20
N ILE A 169 25.43 4.39 21.52
CA ILE A 169 26.45 3.68 22.32
C ILE A 169 25.82 3.01 23.55
N ASN A 170 25.99 1.69 23.71
CA ASN A 170 25.53 0.92 24.89
C ASN A 170 26.34 1.24 26.17
N THR A 171 26.24 2.47 26.66
CA THR A 171 26.96 2.95 27.85
C THR A 171 26.15 2.77 29.13
N LEU A 172 24.82 2.70 29.03
CA LEU A 172 23.91 2.71 30.18
C LEU A 172 22.77 1.69 30.02
N GLY A 173 23.00 0.57 29.34
CA GLY A 173 22.00 -0.50 29.17
C GLY A 173 20.88 -0.18 28.18
N GLN A 174 21.10 0.81 27.31
CA GLN A 174 20.12 1.35 26.35
C GLN A 174 19.69 0.33 25.27
N GLN A 175 20.46 -0.74 25.06
CA GLN A 175 20.14 -1.83 24.12
C GLN A 175 19.38 -3.00 24.77
N TRP A 176 18.89 -2.86 26.01
CA TRP A 176 18.23 -3.95 26.74
C TRP A 176 16.89 -4.39 26.13
N TYR A 177 16.17 -3.50 25.45
CA TYR A 177 14.89 -3.82 24.80
C TYR A 177 15.00 -3.65 23.29
N TYR A 178 15.33 -4.76 22.61
CA TYR A 178 15.19 -4.91 21.17
C TYR A 178 15.80 -3.78 20.32
N SER A 179 17.13 -3.69 20.28
CA SER A 179 17.70 -3.45 18.96
C SER A 179 17.30 -4.67 18.13
N THR A 180 16.31 -4.55 17.24
CA THR A 180 16.24 -5.47 16.11
C THR A 180 17.45 -5.15 15.24
N ALA A 181 18.63 -5.60 15.68
CA ALA A 181 19.81 -5.64 14.85
C ALA A 181 19.38 -6.35 13.57
N GLY A 182 19.59 -5.70 12.43
CA GLY A 182 19.39 -6.35 11.16
C GLY A 182 20.13 -7.69 11.16
N TYR A 183 19.57 -8.68 10.45
CA TYR A 183 20.21 -9.97 10.25
C TYR A 183 21.70 -9.80 9.95
N GLY A 184 22.57 -10.17 10.90
CA GLY A 184 24.01 -10.28 10.70
C GLY A 184 24.91 -9.37 11.55
N GLU A 185 24.39 -8.35 12.25
CA GLU A 185 25.21 -7.54 13.16
C GLU A 185 25.21 -8.12 14.57
N GLY A 186 26.39 -8.16 15.21
CA GLY A 186 26.54 -8.71 16.56
C GLY A 186 25.79 -7.88 17.61
N GLU A 187 24.82 -8.49 18.29
CA GLU A 187 24.19 -7.87 19.46
C GLU A 187 25.21 -7.76 20.59
N THR A 188 25.59 -6.54 20.95
CA THR A 188 26.48 -6.31 22.09
C THR A 188 25.66 -6.38 23.37
N MET A 189 25.74 -7.51 24.08
CA MET A 189 25.01 -7.70 25.33
C MET A 189 25.39 -6.64 26.38
N SER A 190 24.39 -5.96 26.92
CA SER A 190 24.57 -5.05 28.05
C SER A 190 24.97 -5.82 29.30
N SER A 191 26.06 -5.42 29.96
CA SER A 191 26.41 -5.99 31.26
C SER A 191 25.43 -5.54 32.35
N SER A 192 25.29 -6.33 33.41
CA SER A 192 24.44 -5.98 34.56
C SER A 192 24.86 -4.69 35.26
N ALA A 193 26.11 -4.25 35.11
CA ALA A 193 26.58 -2.97 35.65
C ALA A 193 26.01 -1.78 34.86
N LEU A 194 26.02 -1.86 33.53
CA LEU A 194 25.52 -0.79 32.64
C LEU A 194 24.01 -0.58 32.81
N VAL A 195 23.27 -1.65 33.08
CA VAL A 195 21.83 -1.62 33.27
C VAL A 195 21.46 -0.97 34.59
N ARG A 196 22.29 -1.17 35.64
CA ARG A 196 22.12 -0.49 36.93
C ARG A 196 22.42 0.99 36.83
N SER A 197 23.47 1.38 36.10
CA SER A 197 23.76 2.80 35.89
C SER A 197 22.67 3.50 35.06
N GLY A 198 22.08 2.81 34.09
CA GLY A 198 20.90 3.31 33.38
C GLY A 198 19.68 3.49 34.29
N LEU A 199 19.44 2.54 35.20
CA LEU A 199 18.35 2.62 36.16
C LEU A 199 18.53 3.77 37.16
N ASP A 200 19.77 4.02 37.59
CA ASP A 200 20.10 5.13 38.48
C ASP A 200 19.86 6.49 37.78
N ALA A 201 20.33 6.63 36.54
CA ALA A 201 20.10 7.82 35.73
C ALA A 201 18.60 8.06 35.44
N ALA A 202 17.80 7.01 35.23
CA ALA A 202 16.35 7.13 35.08
C ALA A 202 15.69 7.69 36.37
N ARG A 203 16.24 7.40 37.55
CA ARG A 203 15.72 7.82 38.86
C ARG A 203 16.10 9.26 39.24
N LYS A 204 16.90 9.94 38.44
CA LYS A 204 17.28 11.35 38.65
C LYS A 204 16.04 12.24 38.74
N MET A 205 15.99 13.08 39.77
CA MET A 205 14.95 14.10 39.92
C MET A 205 15.31 15.32 39.08
N ASN A 206 14.40 15.73 38.21
CA ASN A 206 14.53 16.96 37.43
C ASN A 206 13.60 18.06 37.99
N PRO A 207 13.88 19.35 37.67
CA PRO A 207 12.97 20.46 37.98
C PRO A 207 11.57 20.22 37.41
N SER A 208 10.55 20.85 37.99
CA SER A 208 9.13 20.60 37.64
C SER A 208 8.74 20.94 36.19
N THR A 209 9.62 21.63 35.45
CA THR A 209 9.41 22.00 34.05
C THR A 209 9.99 20.98 33.06
N ASP A 210 10.83 20.06 33.54
CA ASP A 210 11.57 19.12 32.69
C ASP A 210 11.01 17.71 32.83
N ALA A 211 11.09 16.93 31.75
CA ALA A 211 10.67 15.53 31.78
C ALA A 211 11.55 14.72 32.76
N PHE A 212 10.94 13.76 33.48
CA PHE A 212 11.67 12.85 34.36
C PHE A 212 12.61 11.92 33.58
N GLY A 213 13.75 11.56 34.19
CA GLY A 213 14.84 10.81 33.54
C GLY A 213 16.11 11.65 33.38
N ASP A 214 17.06 11.22 32.56
CA ASP A 214 18.25 12.01 32.25
C ASP A 214 18.29 12.35 30.76
N ALA A 215 17.88 13.57 30.42
CA ALA A 215 17.87 14.05 29.04
C ALA A 215 19.29 14.18 28.44
N SER A 216 20.32 14.41 29.25
CA SER A 216 21.71 14.51 28.77
C SER A 216 22.28 13.16 28.34
N GLN A 217 21.72 12.08 28.86
CA GLN A 217 22.08 10.70 28.52
C GLN A 217 20.97 10.00 27.73
N GLU A 218 19.91 10.73 27.34
CA GLU A 218 18.75 10.20 26.60
C GLU A 218 18.08 9.00 27.30
N ILE A 219 18.05 9.02 28.64
CA ILE A 219 17.46 7.96 29.47
C ILE A 219 16.06 8.36 29.91
N PRO A 220 15.02 7.62 29.49
CA PRO A 220 13.65 7.95 29.81
C PRO A 220 13.17 7.38 31.15
N ASP A 221 12.22 8.07 31.77
CA ASP A 221 11.58 7.68 33.04
C ASP A 221 10.97 6.28 33.04
N TRP A 222 10.43 5.82 31.90
CA TRP A 222 9.78 4.50 31.84
C TRP A 222 10.75 3.34 32.08
N PHE A 223 12.06 3.55 31.95
CA PHE A 223 13.07 2.49 32.14
C PHE A 223 12.98 1.83 33.53
N LYS A 224 12.68 2.60 34.58
CA LYS A 224 12.46 2.06 35.94
C LYS A 224 11.21 1.20 36.06
N ALA A 225 10.15 1.48 35.29
CA ALA A 225 8.95 0.65 35.30
C ALA A 225 9.19 -0.74 34.71
N ILE A 226 10.08 -0.85 33.71
CA ILE A 226 10.38 -2.13 33.05
C ILE A 226 11.49 -2.89 33.78
N ALA A 227 12.41 -2.22 34.49
CA ALA A 227 13.40 -2.89 35.33
C ALA A 227 12.82 -3.47 36.63
N LYS A 228 11.71 -2.92 37.13
CA LYS A 228 11.03 -3.31 38.39
C LYS A 228 10.75 -4.82 38.57
N PRO A 229 10.36 -5.60 37.54
CA PRO A 229 10.11 -7.03 37.71
C PRO A 229 11.39 -7.85 37.97
N PHE A 230 12.58 -7.29 37.73
CA PHE A 230 13.85 -7.99 37.79
C PHE A 230 14.59 -7.66 39.09
N ALA A 231 14.18 -8.29 40.20
CA ALA A 231 14.72 -8.03 41.54
C ALA A 231 16.26 -8.19 41.67
N GLY A 232 16.89 -9.04 40.84
CA GLY A 232 18.35 -9.22 40.82
C GLY A 232 19.14 -8.04 40.20
N ILE A 233 18.45 -7.17 39.46
CA ILE A 233 19.03 -5.93 38.91
C ILE A 233 18.96 -4.83 39.96
N GLU A 234 17.85 -4.73 40.69
CA GLU A 234 17.64 -3.75 41.77
C GLU A 234 18.46 -4.05 43.04
N GLY A 235 18.72 -5.32 43.35
CA GLY A 235 19.37 -5.75 44.61
C GLY A 235 20.89 -5.62 44.69
N GLY A 236 21.56 -5.04 43.68
CA GLY A 236 23.02 -4.97 43.62
C GLY A 236 23.71 -6.30 43.27
N ALA A 237 25.05 -6.36 43.36
CA ALA A 237 25.80 -7.55 42.99
C ALA A 237 25.50 -8.71 43.96
N ILE A 238 24.86 -9.78 43.47
CA ILE A 238 24.83 -11.07 44.18
C ILE A 238 26.28 -11.54 44.28
N ARG A 239 26.79 -11.72 45.51
CA ARG A 239 28.16 -12.18 45.73
C ARG A 239 28.37 -13.52 45.00
N PRO A 240 29.47 -13.71 44.23
CA PRO A 240 29.67 -14.92 43.43
C PRO A 240 29.64 -16.23 44.21
N GLN A 241 29.92 -16.20 45.52
CA GLN A 241 29.74 -17.33 46.43
C GLN A 241 29.29 -16.79 47.80
N ALA A 242 28.16 -17.28 48.32
CA ALA A 242 27.98 -17.31 49.76
C ALA A 242 28.99 -18.34 50.32
N PRO A 243 29.73 -18.07 51.40
CA PRO A 243 30.63 -19.08 51.97
C PRO A 243 29.80 -20.32 52.29
N PRO A 244 30.22 -21.53 51.85
CA PRO A 244 29.42 -22.74 52.02
C PRO A 244 29.16 -22.96 53.52
N LEU A 245 27.88 -23.03 53.89
CA LEU A 245 27.48 -23.35 55.25
C LEU A 245 27.88 -24.81 55.52
N LYS A 246 28.90 -25.02 56.35
CA LYS A 246 29.27 -26.35 56.83
C LYS A 246 28.49 -26.63 58.12
N PHE A 247 27.74 -27.71 58.14
CA PHE A 247 27.03 -28.14 59.35
C PHE A 247 27.94 -29.09 60.14
N ALA A 248 27.91 -28.99 61.47
CA ALA A 248 28.40 -30.05 62.33
C ALA A 248 27.40 -31.23 62.31
N ASP A 249 27.84 -32.44 62.67
CA ASP A 249 27.00 -33.65 62.67
C ASP A 249 25.77 -33.56 63.60
N ASN A 250 25.70 -32.54 64.46
CA ASN A 250 24.55 -32.22 65.31
C ASN A 250 23.56 -31.20 64.68
N GLY A 251 23.78 -30.80 63.43
CA GLY A 251 22.88 -29.92 62.67
C GLY A 251 23.08 -28.42 62.88
N ASN A 252 24.02 -27.98 63.73
CA ASN A 252 24.35 -26.55 63.88
C ASN A 252 25.32 -26.08 62.79
N VAL A 253 25.15 -24.83 62.33
CA VAL A 253 26.03 -24.17 61.35
C VAL A 253 27.37 -23.82 62.01
N LEU A 254 28.48 -24.24 61.40
CA LEU A 254 29.83 -23.82 61.76
C LEU A 254 30.16 -22.52 61.01
N MET A 255 30.40 -21.44 61.75
CA MET A 255 30.99 -20.21 61.22
C MET A 255 32.50 -20.27 61.43
N PHE A 256 33.27 -20.29 60.34
CA PHE A 256 34.73 -20.11 60.34
C PHE A 256 35.08 -18.84 59.59
#